data_AF-A0A1I3W8F2-F1
#
_entry.id   AF-A0A1I3W8F2-F1
#
_cell.length_a   1.000
_cell.length_b   1.000
_cell.length_c   1.000
_cell.angle_alpha   90.00
_cell.angle_beta   90.00
_cell.angle_gamma   90.00
#
_symmetry.space_group_name_H-M   'P 1'
#
loop_
_entity.id
_entity.type
_entity.pdbx_description
1 polymer ?
#
loop_
_entity_poly.entity_id
_entity_poly.type
_entity_poly.pdbx_seq_one_letter_code
_entity_poly.pdbx_strand_id
1 'polypeptide(L)'
;MAPSSSIITFNRTGLQVLTRLGETREVALADGTHIRMDAASILKVQLGWRARRIQMDDAQATFDVAKDPNRPFLISVGDQQVRVVGTEFNIRHYDKTVRVTVRRGVVEVRQPALGPTPVA
;
A
#
# COMPACT_ATOMS: atom_id res chain seq x y z
N MET A 1 10.76 30.05 -0.03
CA MET A 1 10.83 28.97 0.96
C MET A 1 9.43 28.79 1.54
N ALA A 2 8.59 27.96 0.91
CA ALA A 2 7.20 27.75 1.31
C ALA A 2 7.11 26.66 2.40
N PRO A 3 6.12 26.70 3.31
CA PRO A 3 6.01 25.71 4.37
C PRO A 3 5.64 24.33 3.81
N SER A 4 6.48 23.33 4.10
CA SER A 4 6.31 21.91 3.75
C SER A 4 5.20 21.25 4.59
N SER A 5 3.94 21.62 4.36
CA SER A 5 2.82 21.08 5.15
C SER A 5 2.22 19.85 4.48
N SER A 6 2.67 18.65 4.82
CA SER A 6 2.11 17.39 4.28
C SER A 6 0.75 17.09 4.93
N ILE A 7 -0.27 16.81 4.12
CA ILE A 7 -1.65 16.64 4.58
C ILE A 7 -1.87 15.16 4.90
N ILE A 8 -2.17 14.86 6.17
CA ILE A 8 -2.83 13.61 6.53
C ILE A 8 -4.31 13.88 6.58
N THR A 9 -5.07 13.23 5.70
CA THR A 9 -6.54 13.32 5.74
C THR A 9 -7.08 12.08 6.42
N PHE A 10 -7.73 12.27 7.57
CA PHE A 10 -8.51 11.24 8.23
C PHE A 10 -9.95 11.36 7.74
N ASN A 11 -10.44 10.38 6.99
CA ASN A 11 -11.87 10.28 6.72
C ASN A 11 -12.49 9.22 7.65
N ARG A 12 -13.81 9.18 7.77
CA ARG A 12 -14.53 8.19 8.59
C ARG A 12 -14.28 6.72 8.18
N THR A 13 -13.52 6.45 7.12
CA THR A 13 -13.29 5.12 6.53
C THR A 13 -11.81 4.76 6.34
N GLY A 14 -10.85 5.57 6.77
CA GLY A 14 -9.42 5.33 6.57
C GLY A 14 -8.48 6.54 6.68
N LEU A 15 -7.19 6.27 6.55
CA LEU A 15 -6.08 7.21 6.57
C LEU A 15 -5.59 7.43 5.13
N GLN A 16 -5.51 8.68 4.67
CA GLN A 16 -4.86 9.00 3.38
C GLN A 16 -3.57 9.79 3.65
N VAL A 17 -2.48 9.34 3.02
CA VAL A 17 -1.16 9.95 3.13
C VAL A 17 -0.63 10.26 1.74
N LEU A 18 -0.09 11.46 1.58
CA LEU A 18 0.63 11.90 0.39
C LEU A 18 2.03 12.35 0.74
N THR A 19 2.98 12.06 -0.16
CA THR A 19 4.33 12.63 -0.19
C THR A 19 4.50 13.50 -1.43
N ARG A 20 5.21 14.64 -1.29
CA ARG A 20 5.58 15.49 -2.42
C ARG A 20 6.81 14.97 -3.16
N LEU A 21 7.16 15.62 -4.27
CA LEU A 21 8.45 15.42 -4.93
C LEU A 21 9.59 15.72 -3.96
N GLY A 22 10.58 14.82 -3.89
CA GLY A 22 11.72 14.92 -2.97
C GLY A 22 11.40 14.60 -1.50
N GLU A 23 10.17 14.23 -1.17
CA GLU A 23 9.77 13.90 0.21
C GLU A 23 9.77 12.38 0.42
N THR A 24 10.42 11.91 1.49
CA THR A 24 10.21 10.56 2.01
C THR A 24 9.49 10.66 3.34
N ARG A 25 8.63 9.69 3.63
CA ARG A 25 7.83 9.71 4.86
C ARG A 25 7.67 8.33 5.45
N GLU A 26 7.77 8.26 6.77
CA GLU A 26 7.46 7.05 7.52
C GLU A 26 6.09 7.20 8.21
N VAL A 27 5.28 6.15 8.12
CA VAL A 27 3.93 6.08 8.66
C VAL A 27 3.84 4.82 9.52
N ALA A 28 3.70 5.01 10.82
CA ALA A 28 3.36 3.94 11.75
C ALA A 28 1.84 3.76 11.79
N LEU A 29 1.37 2.54 11.54
CA LEU A 29 -0.03 2.18 11.59
C LEU A 29 -0.39 1.61 12.97
N ALA A 30 -1.69 1.70 13.32
CA ALA A 30 -2.19 1.24 14.62
C ALA A 30 -2.08 -0.27 14.85
N ASP A 31 -1.83 -1.07 13.80
CA ASP A 31 -1.60 -2.51 13.90
C ASP A 31 -0.11 -2.89 14.11
N GLY A 32 0.78 -1.90 14.23
CA GLY A 32 2.22 -2.09 14.36
C GLY A 32 2.97 -2.20 13.02
N THR A 33 2.26 -2.09 11.88
CA THR A 33 2.89 -2.04 10.55
C THR A 33 3.57 -0.68 10.34
N HIS A 34 4.77 -0.70 9.75
CA HIS A 34 5.50 0.51 9.36
C HIS A 34 5.55 0.62 7.85
N ILE A 35 5.29 1.82 7.34
CA ILE A 35 5.30 2.11 5.90
C ILE A 35 6.22 3.28 5.64
N ARG A 36 7.25 3.05 4.84
CA ARG A 36 8.11 4.11 4.31
C ARG A 36 7.70 4.43 2.88
N MET A 37 7.13 5.60 2.67
CA MET A 37 6.73 6.14 1.38
C MET A 37 7.88 6.95 0.78
N ASP A 38 8.12 6.75 -0.51
CA ASP A 38 9.05 7.58 -1.28
C ASP A 38 8.32 8.78 -1.91
N ALA A 39 9.06 9.60 -2.66
CA ALA A 39 8.56 10.83 -3.25
C ALA A 39 7.38 10.60 -4.19
N ALA A 40 6.50 11.62 -4.27
CA ALA A 40 5.33 11.64 -5.16
C ALA A 40 4.46 10.38 -5.07
N SER A 41 4.18 9.93 -3.84
CA SER A 41 3.38 8.72 -3.59
C SER A 41 2.08 9.06 -2.87
N ILE A 42 1.01 8.39 -3.26
CA ILE A 42 -0.30 8.48 -2.60
C ILE A 42 -0.67 7.11 -2.06
N LEU A 43 -0.93 7.02 -0.76
CA LEU A 43 -1.44 5.82 -0.11
C LEU A 43 -2.77 6.10 0.58
N LYS A 44 -3.71 5.18 0.42
CA LYS A 44 -4.93 5.13 1.22
C LYS A 44 -4.97 3.84 2.02
N VAL A 45 -5.04 3.97 3.33
CA VAL A 45 -4.97 2.87 4.30
C VAL A 45 -6.33 2.71 4.97
N GLN A 46 -6.82 1.48 5.02
CA GLN A 46 -8.06 1.10 5.70
C GLN A 46 -7.81 -0.12 6.59
N LEU A 47 -7.78 0.10 7.90
CA LEU A 47 -7.57 -0.96 8.89
C LEU A 47 -8.92 -1.54 9.32
N GLY A 48 -9.43 -2.50 8.56
CA GLY A 48 -10.66 -3.22 8.89
C GLY A 48 -10.43 -4.34 9.92
N TRP A 49 -11.51 -4.81 10.53
CA TRP A 49 -11.45 -5.92 11.48
C TRP A 49 -11.04 -7.24 10.83
N ARG A 50 -11.50 -7.52 9.60
CA ARG A 50 -11.19 -8.78 8.89
C ARG A 50 -9.93 -8.72 8.02
N ALA A 51 -9.57 -7.52 7.54
CA ALA A 51 -8.44 -7.33 6.64
C ALA A 51 -7.94 -5.89 6.72
N ARG A 52 -6.65 -5.73 6.46
CA ARG A 52 -5.96 -4.44 6.36
C ARG A 52 -5.80 -4.15 4.87
N ARG A 53 -6.33 -3.04 4.38
CA ARG A 53 -6.32 -2.71 2.96
C ARG A 53 -5.49 -1.47 2.70
N ILE A 54 -4.67 -1.52 1.66
CA ILE A 54 -3.99 -0.36 1.11
C ILE A 54 -4.33 -0.23 -0.37
N GLN A 55 -4.60 0.99 -0.80
CA GLN A 55 -4.69 1.34 -2.21
C GLN A 55 -3.53 2.27 -2.53
N MET A 56 -2.83 1.98 -3.62
CA MET A 56 -1.75 2.77 -4.16
C MET A 56 -1.84 2.78 -5.69
N ASP A 57 -1.61 3.94 -6.30
CA ASP A 57 -1.55 4.10 -7.75
C ASP A 57 -0.08 4.22 -8.17
N ASP A 58 0.35 5.31 -8.79
CA ASP A 58 1.78 5.59 -9.01
C ASP A 58 2.45 5.97 -7.70
N ALA A 59 3.19 5.02 -7.14
CA ALA A 59 3.81 5.16 -5.83
C ALA A 59 4.94 4.15 -5.64
N GLN A 60 5.84 4.50 -4.73
CA GLN A 60 6.84 3.58 -4.19
C GLN A 60 6.78 3.60 -2.67
N ALA A 61 6.69 2.41 -2.09
CA ALA A 61 6.64 2.25 -0.65
C ALA A 61 7.30 0.94 -0.20
N THR A 62 8.04 1.01 0.90
CA THR A 62 8.52 -0.15 1.65
C THR A 62 7.60 -0.40 2.83
N PHE A 63 7.22 -1.65 3.01
CA PHE A 63 6.32 -2.12 4.04
C PHE A 63 7.05 -3.09 4.96
N ASP A 64 6.98 -2.84 6.27
CA ASP A 64 7.30 -3.82 7.30
C ASP A 64 6.00 -4.17 8.03
N VAL A 65 5.36 -5.25 7.57
CA VAL A 65 4.00 -5.62 7.99
C VAL A 65 4.04 -6.45 9.25
N ALA A 66 3.32 -6.00 10.27
CA ALA A 66 3.14 -6.75 11.51
C ALA A 66 2.48 -8.10 11.22
N LYS A 67 3.04 -9.17 11.80
CA LYS A 67 2.59 -10.54 11.59
C LYS A 67 1.22 -10.75 12.22
N ASP A 68 0.21 -10.96 11.39
CA ASP A 68 -1.16 -11.28 11.80
C ASP A 68 -1.80 -12.16 10.69
N PRO A 69 -1.77 -13.49 10.85
CA PRO A 69 -2.36 -14.43 9.89
C PRO A 69 -3.89 -14.32 9.77
N ASN A 70 -4.57 -13.84 10.82
CA ASN A 70 -6.02 -13.76 10.88
C ASN A 70 -6.55 -12.52 10.13
N ARG A 71 -5.74 -11.47 10.05
CA ARG A 71 -6.09 -10.22 9.36
C ARG A 71 -5.08 -9.94 8.27
N PRO A 72 -5.18 -10.56 7.08
CA PRO A 72 -4.21 -10.34 6.01
C PRO A 72 -4.14 -8.87 5.59
N PHE A 73 -2.96 -8.49 5.12
CA PHE A 73 -2.72 -7.19 4.51
C PHE A 73 -2.88 -7.33 3.00
N LEU A 74 -3.78 -6.55 2.42
CA LEU A 74 -4.17 -6.57 1.02
C LEU A 74 -3.84 -5.22 0.39
N ILE A 75 -2.94 -5.22 -0.58
CA ILE A 75 -2.49 -4.01 -1.26
C ILE A 75 -2.97 -4.08 -2.70
N SER A 76 -3.82 -3.14 -3.08
CA SER A 76 -4.21 -2.91 -4.46
C SER A 76 -3.25 -1.92 -5.09
N VAL A 77 -2.60 -2.33 -6.19
CA VAL A 77 -1.64 -1.53 -6.95
C VAL A 77 -1.89 -1.71 -8.44
N GLY A 78 -2.38 -0.65 -9.10
CA GLY A 78 -2.92 -0.77 -10.46
C GLY A 78 -3.94 -1.90 -10.56
N ASP A 79 -3.76 -2.79 -11.55
CA ASP A 79 -4.59 -3.98 -11.76
C ASP A 79 -4.07 -5.22 -10.99
N GLN A 80 -3.26 -5.05 -9.95
CA GLN A 80 -2.73 -6.15 -9.15
C GLN A 80 -3.16 -6.07 -7.69
N GLN A 81 -3.27 -7.23 -7.06
CA GLN A 81 -3.50 -7.37 -5.64
C GLN A 81 -2.36 -8.16 -5.01
N VAL A 82 -1.69 -7.55 -4.04
CA VAL A 82 -0.63 -8.16 -3.24
C VAL A 82 -1.18 -8.50 -1.87
N ARG A 83 -1.04 -9.76 -1.45
CA ARG A 83 -1.47 -10.28 -0.16
C ARG A 83 -0.27 -10.72 0.67
N VAL A 84 -0.24 -10.28 1.92
CA VAL A 84 0.81 -10.61 2.89
C VAL A 84 0.23 -10.81 4.30
N VAL A 85 0.94 -11.54 5.15
CA VAL A 85 0.51 -11.84 6.54
C VAL A 85 1.57 -11.52 7.60
N GLY A 86 2.72 -10.98 7.20
CA GLY A 86 3.84 -10.68 8.10
C GLY A 86 5.14 -10.69 7.32
N THR A 87 5.38 -9.63 6.55
CA THR A 87 6.33 -9.64 5.45
C THR A 87 7.01 -8.27 5.35
N GLU A 88 8.30 -8.28 5.05
CA GLU A 88 9.05 -7.06 4.74
C GLU A 88 9.34 -7.04 3.24
N PHE A 89 8.78 -6.04 2.54
CA PHE A 89 8.87 -5.95 1.08
C PHE A 89 8.74 -4.51 0.62
N ASN A 90 9.12 -4.27 -0.63
CA ASN A 90 8.97 -3.00 -1.32
C ASN A 90 8.06 -3.20 -2.54
N ILE A 91 7.13 -2.27 -2.75
CA ILE A 91 6.34 -2.16 -3.97
C ILE A 91 6.72 -0.86 -4.64
N ARG A 92 6.99 -0.96 -5.95
CA ARG A 92 7.20 0.17 -6.83
C ARG A 92 6.23 0.02 -8.01
N HIS A 93 5.41 1.04 -8.25
CA HIS A 93 4.55 1.09 -9.42
C HIS A 93 4.76 2.40 -10.16
N TYR A 94 5.25 2.27 -11.40
CA TYR A 94 5.44 3.37 -12.35
C TYR A 94 5.22 2.83 -13.77
N ASP A 95 4.68 3.66 -14.67
CA ASP A 95 4.51 3.33 -16.09
C ASP A 95 3.80 1.97 -16.30
N LYS A 96 2.75 1.70 -15.52
CA LYS A 96 1.97 0.44 -15.51
C LYS A 96 2.77 -0.82 -15.13
N THR A 97 4.00 -0.65 -14.67
CA THR A 97 4.86 -1.74 -14.23
C THR A 97 4.86 -1.80 -12.72
N VAL A 98 4.36 -2.90 -12.16
CA VAL A 98 4.45 -3.19 -10.74
C VAL A 98 5.66 -4.07 -10.49
N ARG A 99 6.56 -3.62 -9.61
CA ARG A 99 7.70 -4.40 -9.12
C ARG A 99 7.56 -4.61 -7.63
N VAL A 100 7.59 -5.88 -7.22
CA VAL A 100 7.57 -6.29 -5.82
C VAL A 100 8.90 -6.92 -5.48
N THR A 101 9.57 -6.40 -4.45
CA THR A 101 10.85 -6.93 -3.96
C THR A 101 10.68 -7.38 -2.51
N VAL A 102 10.87 -8.66 -2.23
CA VAL A 102 10.68 -9.23 -0.90
C VAL A 102 12.02 -9.33 -0.18
N ARG A 103 12.11 -8.76 1.04
CA ARG A 103 13.28 -8.94 1.91
C ARG A 103 13.10 -10.14 2.84
N ARG A 104 11.91 -10.32 3.42
CA ARG A 104 11.61 -11.41 4.36
C ARG A 104 10.14 -11.78 4.32
N GLY A 105 9.84 -13.08 4.39
CA GLY A 105 8.50 -13.63 4.53
C GLY A 105 7.90 -14.07 3.19
N VAL A 106 6.57 -14.19 3.13
CA VAL A 106 5.85 -14.67 1.95
C VAL A 106 4.98 -13.56 1.40
N VAL A 107 5.08 -13.33 0.09
CA VAL A 107 4.19 -12.44 -0.66
C VAL A 107 3.44 -13.26 -1.68
N GLU A 108 2.12 -13.10 -1.69
CA GLU A 108 1.26 -13.66 -2.71
C GLU A 108 0.79 -12.53 -3.62
N VAL A 109 1.08 -12.63 -4.92
CA VAL A 109 0.66 -11.65 -5.91
C VAL A 109 -0.42 -12.29 -6.78
N ARG A 110 -1.58 -11.63 -6.87
CA ARG A 110 -2.69 -12.04 -7.73
C ARG A 110 -3.00 -10.91 -8.71
N GLN A 111 -3.22 -11.28 -9.96
CA GLN A 111 -4.03 -10.44 -10.83
C GLN A 111 -5.50 -10.73 -10.47
N PRO A 112 -6.33 -9.72 -10.18
CA PRO A 112 -7.77 -9.89 -10.18
C PRO A 112 -8.13 -10.50 -11.53
N ALA A 113 -8.79 -11.66 -11.52
CA ALA A 113 -9.29 -12.23 -12.76
C ALA A 113 -10.18 -11.17 -13.42
N LEU A 114 -9.88 -10.79 -14.66
CA LEU A 114 -10.86 -10.12 -15.51
C LEU A 114 -12.09 -11.05 -15.48
N GLY A 115 -13.16 -10.61 -14.80
CA GLY A 115 -14.43 -11.33 -14.84
C GLY A 115 -14.81 -11.53 -16.31
N PRO A 116 -15.52 -12.62 -16.67
CA PRO A 116 -15.91 -12.86 -18.05
C PRO A 116 -16.59 -11.60 -18.58
N THR A 117 -16.05 -11.02 -19.65
CA THR A 117 -16.67 -9.90 -20.36
C THR A 117 -18.07 -10.35 -20.74
N PRO A 118 -19.15 -9.76 -20.20
CA PRO A 118 -20.49 -10.10 -20.65
C PRO A 118 -20.59 -9.64 -22.10
N VAL A 119 -20.51 -10.58 -23.04
CA VAL A 119 -20.94 -10.33 -24.42
C VAL A 119 -22.46 -10.46 -24.44
N ALA A 120 -23.12 -9.34 -24.69
CA ALA A 120 -24.54 -9.29 -25.00
C ALA A 120 -24.82 -9.86 -26.39
#